data_AF-A0A6N6ZDU7-F1
#
_entry.id   AF-A0A6N6ZDU7-F1
#
_cell.length_a   1.000
_cell.length_b   1.000
_cell.length_c   1.000
_cell.angle_alpha   90.00
_cell.angle_beta   90.00
_cell.angle_gamma   90.00
#
_symmetry.space_group_name_H-M   'P 1'
#
loop_
_entity.id
_entity.type
_entity.pdbx_description
1 polymer ?
#
loop_
_entity_poly.entity_id
_entity_poly.type
_entity_poly.pdbx_seq_one_letter_code
_entity_poly.pdbx_strand_id
1 'polypeptide(L)'
;MTWRQALEQLLTAGASAEDILPLRDAIEEPANVRSLARLLAHDPHPSHSLEQLNDAVDASSEDLAAWLKSLTVLQKWLEGEGRTTTLKQAVGYVECSAAANDMQAMKLELDVMVESMLDSYGYSGEDASENCL
;
A
#
# COMPACT_ATOMS: atom_id res chain seq x y z
N MET A 1 14.68 10.68 11.01
CA MET A 1 14.93 10.33 9.60
C MET A 1 14.46 11.48 8.73
N THR A 2 15.20 11.87 7.71
CA THR A 2 14.86 13.02 6.85
C THR A 2 14.14 12.56 5.58
N TRP A 3 13.36 13.45 4.98
CA TRP A 3 12.69 13.23 3.69
C TRP A 3 13.63 12.75 2.59
N ARG A 4 14.86 13.29 2.57
CA ARG A 4 15.90 12.87 1.63
C ARG A 4 16.20 11.37 1.72
N GLN A 5 16.32 10.83 2.93
CA GLN A 5 16.61 9.40 3.15
C GLN A 5 15.46 8.52 2.67
N ALA A 6 14.21 8.97 2.88
CA ALA A 6 13.03 8.23 2.47
C ALA A 6 12.91 8.16 0.93
N LEU A 7 13.16 9.27 0.24
CA LEU A 7 13.18 9.32 -1.23
C LEU A 7 14.33 8.51 -1.84
N GLU A 8 15.53 8.56 -1.22
CA GLU A 8 16.67 7.73 -1.63
C GLU A 8 16.34 6.23 -1.53
N GLN A 9 15.51 5.82 -0.57
CA GLN A 9 15.06 4.43 -0.45
C GLN A 9 14.11 4.01 -1.57
N LEU A 10 13.16 4.87 -1.98
CA LEU A 10 12.28 4.58 -3.12
C LEU A 10 13.06 4.40 -4.43
N LEU A 11 14.00 5.32 -4.70
CA LEU A 11 14.87 5.23 -5.88
C LEU A 11 15.69 3.92 -5.88
N THR A 12 16.23 3.54 -4.71
CA THR A 12 16.99 2.30 -4.56
C THR A 12 16.11 1.05 -4.71
N ALA A 13 14.84 1.14 -4.33
CA ALA A 13 13.84 0.08 -4.48
C ALA A 13 13.29 -0.03 -5.92
N GLY A 14 13.76 0.79 -6.85
CA GLY A 14 13.42 0.71 -8.27
C GLY A 14 12.32 1.68 -8.73
N ALA A 15 11.87 2.60 -7.88
CA ALA A 15 10.99 3.69 -8.31
C ALA A 15 11.76 4.67 -9.21
N SER A 16 11.11 5.15 -10.28
CA SER A 16 11.64 6.21 -11.12
C SER A 16 11.41 7.59 -10.49
N ALA A 17 12.09 8.61 -11.01
CA ALA A 17 11.85 9.99 -10.57
C ALA A 17 10.43 10.46 -10.90
N GLU A 18 9.81 9.93 -11.96
CA GLU A 18 8.44 10.26 -12.36
C GLU A 18 7.43 9.65 -11.37
N ASP A 19 7.66 8.42 -10.90
CA ASP A 19 6.81 7.74 -9.91
C ASP A 19 6.80 8.47 -8.55
N ILE A 20 7.85 9.22 -8.25
CA ILE A 20 8.03 9.92 -6.97
C ILE A 20 7.27 11.24 -6.95
N LEU A 21 6.97 11.85 -8.10
CA LEU A 21 6.33 13.16 -8.15
C LEU A 21 4.92 13.17 -7.52
N PRO A 22 4.01 12.22 -7.85
CA PRO A 22 2.70 12.14 -7.20
C PRO A 22 2.82 11.87 -5.69
N LEU A 23 3.79 11.04 -5.31
CA LEU A 23 4.03 10.70 -3.91
C LEU A 23 4.46 11.93 -3.09
N ARG A 24 5.27 12.84 -3.65
CA ARG A 24 5.79 14.01 -2.93
C ARG A 24 4.69 14.85 -2.28
N ASP A 25 3.55 15.00 -2.96
CA ASP A 25 2.47 15.88 -2.53
C ASP A 25 1.42 15.13 -1.67
N ALA A 26 1.38 13.81 -1.74
CA ALA A 26 0.45 12.95 -0.98
C ALA A 26 1.04 12.32 0.28
N ILE A 27 2.38 12.27 0.42
CA ILE A 27 2.99 11.70 1.62
C ILE A 27 2.92 12.74 2.75
N GLU A 28 2.10 12.43 3.76
CA GLU A 28 2.06 13.20 5.01
C GLU A 28 3.18 12.78 5.98
N GLU A 29 3.54 11.49 5.99
CA GLU A 29 4.49 10.91 6.93
C GLU A 29 5.67 10.17 6.27
N PRO A 30 6.93 10.42 6.68
CA PRO A 30 8.09 9.68 6.19
C PRO A 30 8.01 8.15 6.43
N ALA A 31 7.17 7.70 7.36
CA ALA A 31 6.95 6.28 7.60
C ALA A 31 6.30 5.59 6.40
N ASN A 32 5.38 6.27 5.72
CA ASN A 32 4.65 5.70 4.61
C ASN A 32 5.56 5.41 3.41
N VAL A 33 6.50 6.31 3.15
CA VAL A 33 7.54 6.16 2.13
C VAL A 33 8.40 4.94 2.38
N ARG A 34 8.77 4.70 3.65
CA ARG A 34 9.58 3.53 4.00
C ARG A 34 8.82 2.24 3.78
N SER A 35 7.56 2.19 4.21
CA SER A 35 6.73 1.00 4.03
C SER A 35 6.55 0.71 2.54
N LEU A 36 6.30 1.73 1.72
CA LEU A 36 6.27 1.60 0.26
C LEU A 36 7.61 1.10 -0.30
N ALA A 37 8.73 1.69 0.11
CA ALA A 37 10.07 1.27 -0.35
C ALA A 37 10.38 -0.19 0.04
N ARG A 38 9.92 -0.65 1.20
CA ARG A 38 10.08 -2.05 1.63
C ARG A 38 9.26 -3.01 0.78
N LEU A 39 8.02 -2.64 0.44
CA LEU A 39 7.18 -3.43 -0.47
C LEU A 39 7.80 -3.52 -1.86
N LEU A 40 8.31 -2.40 -2.38
CA LEU A 40 8.99 -2.33 -3.68
C LEU A 40 10.30 -3.13 -3.71
N ALA A 41 11.04 -3.17 -2.61
CA ALA A 41 12.30 -3.93 -2.54
C ALA A 41 12.11 -5.44 -2.76
N HIS A 42 10.89 -5.95 -2.58
CA HIS A 42 10.51 -7.34 -2.83
C HIS A 42 9.79 -7.53 -4.16
N ASP A 43 9.53 -6.45 -4.90
CA ASP A 43 8.76 -6.49 -6.14
C ASP A 43 9.67 -6.75 -7.35
N PRO A 44 9.38 -7.77 -8.18
CA PRO A 44 10.16 -8.02 -9.41
C PRO A 44 9.96 -6.94 -10.48
N HIS A 45 8.87 -6.17 -10.41
CA HIS A 45 8.52 -5.13 -11.38
C HIS A 45 8.06 -3.82 -10.69
N PRO A 46 8.96 -3.12 -9.96
CA PRO A 46 8.63 -1.96 -9.13
C PRO A 46 7.81 -0.86 -9.83
N SER A 47 8.21 -0.45 -11.04
CA SER A 47 7.50 0.60 -11.79
C SER A 47 6.09 0.19 -12.20
N HIS A 48 5.90 -1.06 -12.63
CA HIS A 48 4.58 -1.57 -12.98
C HIS A 48 3.67 -1.67 -11.75
N SER A 49 4.19 -2.11 -10.60
CA SER A 49 3.41 -2.14 -9.36
C SER A 49 3.08 -0.75 -8.82
N LEU A 50 3.90 0.27 -9.12
CA LEU A 50 3.58 1.67 -8.82
C LEU A 50 2.50 2.23 -9.73
N GLU A 51 2.53 1.88 -11.02
CA GLU A 51 1.43 2.18 -11.95
C GLU A 51 0.12 1.56 -11.47
N GLN A 52 0.14 0.28 -11.07
CA GLN A 52 -1.02 -0.39 -10.48
C GLN A 52 -1.53 0.26 -9.19
N LEU A 53 -0.63 0.75 -8.33
CA LEU A 53 -1.03 1.52 -7.15
C LEU A 53 -1.76 2.81 -7.56
N ASN A 54 -1.24 3.55 -8.54
CA ASN A 54 -1.90 4.77 -9.01
C ASN A 54 -3.26 4.47 -9.65
N ASP A 55 -3.35 3.45 -10.49
CA ASP A 55 -4.61 3.02 -11.10
C ASP A 55 -5.65 2.63 -10.04
N ALA A 56 -5.23 1.89 -9.00
CA ALA A 56 -6.11 1.47 -7.91
C ALA A 56 -6.58 2.66 -7.06
N VAL A 57 -5.69 3.63 -6.80
CA VAL A 57 -6.04 4.89 -6.11
C VAL A 57 -7.07 5.66 -6.92
N ASP A 58 -6.81 5.89 -8.22
CA ASP A 58 -7.69 6.65 -9.12
C ASP A 58 -9.06 5.98 -9.31
N ALA A 59 -9.12 4.65 -9.24
CA ALA A 59 -10.36 3.88 -9.30
C ALA A 59 -11.14 3.86 -7.98
N SER A 60 -10.51 4.20 -6.86
CA SER A 60 -11.12 4.18 -5.53
C SER A 60 -11.74 5.53 -5.14
N SER A 61 -12.53 5.54 -4.06
CA SER A 61 -13.01 6.79 -3.45
C SER A 61 -12.04 7.41 -2.45
N GLU A 62 -10.89 6.77 -2.22
CA GLU A 62 -9.89 7.12 -1.23
C GLU A 62 -8.68 7.80 -1.91
N ASP A 63 -8.03 8.73 -1.23
CA ASP A 63 -6.87 9.43 -1.79
C ASP A 63 -5.55 8.65 -1.60
N LEU A 64 -4.51 9.08 -2.31
CA LEU A 64 -3.18 8.46 -2.24
C LEU A 64 -2.61 8.46 -0.80
N ALA A 65 -2.96 9.43 0.04
CA ALA A 65 -2.49 9.49 1.42
C ALA A 65 -3.12 8.35 2.26
N ALA A 66 -4.42 8.13 2.14
CA ALA A 66 -5.14 7.03 2.77
C ALA A 66 -4.60 5.66 2.32
N TRP A 67 -4.30 5.50 1.03
CA TRP A 67 -3.68 4.29 0.49
C TRP A 67 -2.28 4.05 1.04
N LEU A 68 -1.43 5.07 1.08
CA LEU A 68 -0.08 4.96 1.64
C LEU A 68 -0.08 4.63 3.14
N LYS A 69 -1.04 5.18 3.89
CA LYS A 69 -1.26 4.86 5.31
C LYS A 69 -1.71 3.41 5.48
N SER A 70 -2.61 2.95 4.62
CA SER A 70 -3.13 1.57 4.61
C SER A 70 -2.05 0.54 4.27
N LEU A 71 -1.23 0.80 3.25
CA LEU A 71 -0.05 -0.01 2.93
C LEU A 71 0.94 -0.04 4.09
N THR A 72 1.04 1.03 4.87
CA THR A 72 1.89 1.08 6.07
C THR A 72 1.38 0.18 7.19
N VAL A 73 0.06 0.13 7.41
CA VAL A 73 -0.57 -0.80 8.36
C VAL A 73 -0.25 -2.25 7.97
N LEU A 74 -0.52 -2.62 6.72
CA LEU A 74 -0.22 -3.96 6.22
C LEU A 74 1.27 -4.30 6.34
N GLN A 75 2.15 -3.38 5.94
CA GLN A 75 3.60 -3.61 5.97
C GLN A 75 4.11 -3.82 7.40
N LYS A 76 3.59 -3.06 8.38
CA LYS A 76 3.92 -3.26 9.81
C LYS A 76 3.41 -4.58 10.36
N TRP A 77 2.18 -4.96 9.98
CA TRP A 77 1.61 -6.24 10.36
C TRP A 77 2.48 -7.41 9.84
N LEU A 78 2.88 -7.34 8.57
CA LEU A 78 3.77 -8.33 7.96
C LEU A 78 5.12 -8.41 8.69
N GLU A 79 5.71 -7.27 9.08
CA GLU A 79 6.94 -7.25 9.90
C GLU A 79 6.76 -7.92 11.25
N GLY A 80 5.63 -7.68 11.93
CA GLY A 80 5.30 -8.33 13.19
C GLY A 80 5.19 -9.85 13.07
N GLU A 81 4.67 -10.32 11.93
CA GLU A 81 4.54 -11.75 11.60
C GLU A 81 5.82 -12.36 10.99
N GLY A 82 6.88 -11.58 10.78
CA GLY A 82 8.11 -12.05 10.13
C GLY A 82 7.91 -12.43 8.65
N ARG A 83 6.93 -11.81 7.99
CA ARG A 83 6.52 -12.07 6.60
C ARG A 83 6.88 -10.89 5.69
N THR A 84 6.93 -11.15 4.39
CA THR A 84 7.12 -10.13 3.34
C THR A 84 6.13 -10.35 2.21
N THR A 85 5.94 -9.33 1.37
CA THR A 85 5.10 -9.41 0.17
C THR A 85 5.57 -8.42 -0.90
N THR A 86 5.05 -8.57 -2.12
CA THR A 86 5.28 -7.61 -3.22
C THR A 86 4.32 -6.42 -3.12
N LEU A 87 4.65 -5.30 -3.77
CA LEU A 87 3.74 -4.16 -3.79
C LEU A 87 2.44 -4.53 -4.52
N LYS A 88 2.51 -5.27 -5.64
CA LYS A 88 1.31 -5.75 -6.36
C LYS A 88 0.32 -6.47 -5.44
N GLN A 89 0.79 -7.44 -4.65
CA GLN A 89 -0.07 -8.20 -3.74
C GLN A 89 -0.58 -7.35 -2.57
N ALA A 90 0.21 -6.37 -2.11
CA ALA A 90 -0.22 -5.43 -1.08
C ALA A 90 -1.33 -4.50 -1.59
N VAL A 91 -1.19 -3.98 -2.82
CA VAL A 91 -2.21 -3.16 -3.49
C VAL A 91 -3.52 -3.93 -3.60
N GLY A 92 -3.49 -5.17 -4.09
CA GLY A 92 -4.71 -5.97 -4.22
C GLY A 92 -5.42 -6.22 -2.88
N TYR A 93 -4.68 -6.38 -1.78
CA TYR A 93 -5.29 -6.53 -0.45
C TYR A 93 -5.97 -5.24 0.03
N VAL A 94 -5.31 -4.10 -0.16
CA VAL A 94 -5.88 -2.79 0.18
C VAL A 94 -7.08 -2.47 -0.71
N GLU A 95 -7.04 -2.85 -1.98
CA GLU A 95 -8.17 -2.74 -2.92
C GLU A 95 -9.39 -3.53 -2.43
N CYS A 96 -9.20 -4.80 -2.03
CA CYS A 96 -10.28 -5.58 -1.43
C CYS A 96 -10.79 -4.95 -0.12
N SER A 97 -9.91 -4.33 0.66
CA SER A 97 -10.30 -3.63 1.88
C SER A 97 -11.14 -2.40 1.59
N ALA A 98 -10.79 -1.62 0.55
CA ALA A 98 -11.56 -0.49 0.08
C ALA A 98 -12.94 -0.94 -0.43
N ALA A 99 -12.99 -2.00 -1.25
CA ALA A 99 -14.24 -2.56 -1.75
C ALA A 99 -15.15 -3.06 -0.63
N ALA A 100 -14.59 -3.74 0.38
CA ALA A 100 -15.32 -4.17 1.56
C ALA A 100 -15.83 -2.96 2.37
N ASN A 101 -15.05 -1.89 2.48
CA ASN A 101 -15.44 -0.66 3.16
C ASN A 101 -16.64 0.01 2.48
N ASP A 102 -16.66 0.03 1.16
CA ASP A 102 -17.75 0.59 0.36
C ASP A 102 -19.08 -0.15 0.53
N MET A 103 -19.04 -1.43 0.92
CA MET A 103 -20.24 -2.22 1.22
C MET A 103 -20.77 -2.02 2.64
N GLN A 104 -20.02 -1.36 3.53
CA GLN A 104 -20.45 -1.13 4.90
C GLN A 104 -21.48 0.01 5.01
N ALA A 105 -22.42 -0.13 5.94
CA ALA A 105 -23.40 0.92 6.23
C ALA A 105 -22.76 2.20 6.81
N MET A 106 -21.60 2.07 7.46
CA MET A 106 -20.77 3.17 7.96
C MET A 106 -19.36 2.96 7.44
N LYS A 107 -18.89 3.85 6.56
CA LYS A 107 -17.51 3.81 6.05
C LYS A 107 -16.54 4.11 7.19
N LEU A 108 -15.49 3.32 7.27
CA LEU A 108 -14.33 3.55 8.12
C LEU A 108 -13.25 4.28 7.31
N GLU A 109 -12.24 4.82 7.99
CA GLU A 109 -11.00 5.19 7.31
C GLU A 109 -10.35 3.91 6.72
N LEU A 110 -9.77 4.01 5.52
CA LEU A 110 -9.25 2.82 4.82
C LEU A 110 -8.22 2.04 5.64
N ASP A 111 -7.36 2.73 6.38
CA ASP A 111 -6.33 2.10 7.21
C ASP A 111 -6.91 1.32 8.39
N VAL A 112 -8.02 1.82 8.96
CA VAL A 112 -8.78 1.13 10.01
C VAL A 112 -9.48 -0.10 9.44
N MET A 113 -9.99 -0.03 8.22
CA MET A 113 -10.59 -1.19 7.56
C MET A 113 -9.55 -2.29 7.28
N VAL A 114 -8.37 -1.89 6.79
CA VAL A 114 -7.24 -2.81 6.56
C VAL A 114 -6.80 -3.47 7.87
N GLU A 115 -6.67 -2.71 8.96
CA GLU A 115 -6.37 -3.27 10.28
C GLU A 115 -7.44 -4.29 10.72
N SER A 116 -8.72 -3.93 10.59
CA SER A 116 -9.83 -4.82 10.95
C SER A 116 -9.84 -6.12 10.13
N MET A 117 -9.52 -6.06 8.84
CA MET A 117 -9.44 -7.24 7.98
C MET A 117 -8.23 -8.11 8.31
N LEU A 118 -7.08 -7.51 8.66
CA LEU A 118 -5.90 -8.23 9.11
C LEU A 118 -6.15 -8.97 10.42
N ASP A 119 -6.83 -8.33 11.37
CA ASP A 119 -7.18 -8.96 12.65
C ASP A 119 -8.18 -10.12 12.49
N SER A 120 -9.11 -10.00 11.54
CA SER A 120 -10.18 -10.98 11.35
C SER A 120 -9.77 -12.16 10.46
N TYR A 121 -9.00 -11.89 9.41
CA TYR A 121 -8.71 -12.84 8.34
C TYR A 121 -7.21 -13.04 8.08
N GLY A 122 -6.36 -12.14 8.58
CA GLY A 122 -4.94 -12.12 8.28
C GLY A 122 -4.65 -11.76 6.81
N TYR A 123 -3.51 -12.24 6.33
CA TYR A 123 -3.02 -12.01 4.96
C TYR A 123 -2.59 -13.34 4.35
N SER A 124 -3.11 -13.72 3.17
CA SER A 124 -2.68 -14.95 2.47
C SER A 124 -1.55 -14.70 1.47
N GLY A 125 -1.47 -13.50 0.88
CA GLY A 125 -0.51 -13.19 -0.18
C GLY A 125 -0.87 -13.79 -1.54
N GLU A 126 -2.10 -14.25 -1.73
CA GLU A 126 -2.60 -14.66 -3.03
C GLU A 126 -2.91 -13.41 -3.89
N ASP A 127 -2.89 -13.54 -5.22
CA ASP A 127 -3.26 -12.45 -6.12
C ASP A 127 -4.73 -12.10 -5.88
N ALA A 128 -4.97 -11.08 -5.06
CA ALA A 128 -6.29 -10.69 -4.58
C ALA A 128 -7.20 -10.14 -5.70
N SER A 129 -6.68 -9.94 -6.91
CA SER A 129 -7.43 -9.45 -8.07
C SER A 129 -8.57 -10.37 -8.53
N GLU A 130 -8.64 -11.62 -8.04
CA GLU A 130 -9.69 -12.57 -8.46
C GLU A 130 -10.72 -12.92 -7.38
N ASN A 131 -10.50 -12.59 -6.09
CA ASN A 131 -11.45 -12.93 -5.02
C ASN A 131 -11.38 -11.93 -3.86
N CYS A 132 -12.10 -10.80 -3.97
CA CYS A 132 -12.35 -9.93 -2.81
C CYS A 132 -13.50 -10.41 -1.91
N LEU A 133 -14.02 -11.63 -2.09
CA LEU A 133 -15.05 -12.28 -1.26
C LEU A 133 -14.85 -13.80 -1.20
#